data_AF-A0A3A1V1G7-F1
#
_entry.id   AF-A0A3A1V1G7-F1
#
_cell.length_a   1.000
_cell.length_b   1.000
_cell.length_c   1.000
_cell.angle_alpha   90.00
_cell.angle_beta   90.00
_cell.angle_gamma   90.00
#
_symmetry.space_group_name_H-M   'P 1'
#
loop_
_entity.id
_entity.type
_entity.pdbx_description
1 polymer ?
#
loop_
_entity_poly.entity_id
_entity_poly.type
_entity_poly.pdbx_seq_one_letter_code
_entity_poly.pdbx_strand_id
1 'polypeptide(L)'
;MTLRKWLIAFIASLGLAAAVVAGFNIIVDPFGVFGDKVLKWHSYNMVNNPRVAKIGYLDQYHDRYNSYIIGGSKSSSISPELLNEYYGDDARFYSMLMYGGDFHDYEKTLYYLIDNYKPKNIVLHMSLQEISHYNESPTDFKQSLHAKVSGESQLEFYTDYLKLNPTYAYRKLEGYAKRAIDSFEYSQFIPETGVYNKVKRDAEPVDNLEAYMAANKEAFAPFGKLEAVALDQNVESLRRMKEYTEAHGATFRLITGATSEQELLSYDMEALKTYWAKLADVTDFWDFSGYTNVSGDPRYFYDTMHYRNTLGRMMLGYIFKDQEVYVPSGFGHYTTKENVREHAETVFTRPAAAASEAVKIPILVYHHIDDDPYEPNSLITPVAKFRSDMEAVKAAGFNTVFISDLIDYVDGKKELPENPLAITFDDGYYSNYEYAYPVLKELGFKATISIIGWSVGREEHRIPGKQFYPHFTWEQAKEMQDSGIIDIQNHTLDMHESEPENPAVRSGILQMTDETNGDYALALQTDVGLMERQIESRLGNEVNVFTYPFGFYSHLSEQLLKDMGYRATLTTTSGISEIKAGDPRTLFALKRINGGPEVPSETLVSRLQGK
;
A
#
# COMPACT_ATOMS: atom_id res chain seq x y z
N MET A 1 21.09 71.81 15.93
CA MET A 1 19.94 71.38 15.11
C MET A 1 18.65 71.72 15.87
N THR A 2 17.64 72.34 15.25
CA THR A 2 16.36 72.69 15.94
C THR A 2 15.49 71.44 16.16
N LEU A 3 14.67 71.39 17.22
CA LEU A 3 13.75 70.27 17.50
C LEU A 3 12.92 69.86 16.28
N ARG A 4 12.39 70.83 15.52
CA ARG A 4 11.66 70.58 14.26
C ARG A 4 12.49 69.83 13.21
N LYS A 5 13.77 70.20 13.05
CA LYS A 5 14.69 69.54 12.11
C LYS A 5 15.06 68.13 12.60
N TRP A 6 15.22 67.95 13.90
CA TRP A 6 15.45 66.63 14.50
C TRP A 6 14.24 65.71 14.30
N LEU A 7 13.02 66.18 14.60
CA LEU A 7 11.78 65.41 14.42
C LEU A 7 11.56 64.99 12.97
N ILE A 8 11.79 65.90 12.00
CA ILE A 8 11.72 65.59 10.57
C ILE A 8 12.76 64.52 10.21
N ALA A 9 14.02 64.67 10.66
CA ALA A 9 15.07 63.69 10.37
C ALA A 9 14.78 62.32 11.00
N PHE A 10 14.24 62.30 12.22
CA PHE A 10 13.87 61.06 12.92
C PHE A 10 12.73 60.32 12.20
N ILE A 11 11.63 61.01 11.87
CA ILE A 11 10.52 60.42 11.11
C ILE A 11 11.00 59.95 9.73
N ALA A 12 11.84 60.73 9.05
CA ALA A 12 12.43 60.33 7.77
C ALA A 12 13.31 59.08 7.91
N SER A 13 14.10 58.95 8.98
CA SER A 13 14.90 57.75 9.24
C SER A 13 14.05 56.51 9.54
N LEU A 14 12.93 56.67 10.26
CA LEU A 14 11.99 55.57 10.49
C LEU A 14 11.31 55.14 9.18
N GLY A 15 10.91 56.10 8.35
CA GLY A 15 10.37 55.84 7.01
C GLY A 15 11.38 55.13 6.10
N LEU A 16 12.64 55.55 6.12
CA LEU A 16 13.71 54.89 5.38
C LEU A 16 13.96 53.48 5.88
N ALA A 17 14.02 53.26 7.20
CA ALA A 17 14.20 51.93 7.77
C ALA A 17 13.05 50.99 7.40
N ALA A 18 11.80 51.47 7.48
CA ALA A 18 10.63 50.71 7.04
C ALA A 18 10.68 50.40 5.54
N ALA A 19 11.09 51.36 4.71
CA ALA A 19 11.24 51.15 3.26
C ALA A 19 12.36 50.15 2.93
N VAL A 20 13.46 50.13 3.69
CA VAL A 20 14.54 49.14 3.53
C VAL A 20 14.05 47.74 3.87
N VAL A 21 13.31 47.58 4.97
CA VAL A 21 12.72 46.27 5.35
C VAL A 21 11.71 45.81 4.30
N ALA A 22 10.80 46.69 3.89
CA ALA A 22 9.81 46.39 2.85
C ALA A 22 10.48 46.01 1.52
N GLY A 23 11.48 46.79 1.10
CA GLY A 23 12.27 46.50 -0.11
C GLY A 23 13.02 45.17 -0.02
N PHE A 24 13.60 44.85 1.14
CA PHE A 24 14.25 43.57 1.37
C PHE A 24 13.28 42.39 1.27
N ASN A 25 12.08 42.52 1.86
CA ASN A 25 11.03 41.51 1.76
C ASN A 25 10.49 41.34 0.34
N ILE A 26 10.37 42.42 -0.45
CA ILE A 26 9.98 42.34 -1.87
C ILE A 26 11.06 41.63 -2.70
N ILE A 27 12.33 41.98 -2.48
CA ILE A 27 13.44 41.50 -3.31
C ILE A 27 13.71 40.01 -3.05
N VAL A 28 13.72 39.60 -1.77
CA VAL A 28 14.01 38.22 -1.38
C VAL A 28 12.76 37.33 -1.47
N ASP A 29 11.59 37.91 -1.17
CA ASP A 29 10.27 37.29 -1.28
C ASP A 29 10.19 35.86 -0.73
N PRO A 30 10.30 35.69 0.61
CA PRO A 30 10.39 34.36 1.22
C PRO A 30 9.15 33.47 1.05
N PHE A 31 8.01 34.05 0.68
CA PHE A 31 6.74 33.34 0.48
C PHE A 31 6.27 33.36 -0.98
N GLY A 32 7.02 33.99 -1.89
CA GLY A 32 6.67 34.07 -3.32
C GLY A 32 5.48 34.98 -3.62
N VAL A 33 5.10 35.85 -2.68
CA VAL A 33 3.94 36.76 -2.78
C VAL A 33 4.12 37.80 -3.89
N PHE A 34 5.36 38.23 -4.11
CA PHE A 34 5.74 39.21 -5.13
C PHE A 34 6.30 38.53 -6.40
N GLY A 35 6.17 37.21 -6.50
CA GLY A 35 6.60 36.38 -7.62
C GLY A 35 8.07 35.95 -7.59
N ASP A 36 8.83 36.29 -6.55
CA ASP A 36 10.24 35.88 -6.39
C ASP A 36 11.12 36.12 -7.63
N LYS A 37 11.05 37.36 -8.14
CA LYS A 37 11.63 37.74 -9.45
C LYS A 37 13.17 37.68 -9.48
N VAL A 38 13.82 37.71 -8.32
CA VAL A 38 15.28 37.81 -8.19
C VAL A 38 15.92 36.45 -7.97
N LEU A 39 15.52 35.72 -6.92
CA LEU A 39 16.12 34.42 -6.60
C LEU A 39 15.48 33.28 -7.40
N LYS A 40 14.21 33.43 -7.81
CA LYS A 40 13.43 32.42 -8.55
C LYS A 40 13.47 31.03 -7.90
N TRP A 41 13.54 31.01 -6.56
CA TRP A 41 13.63 29.77 -5.80
C TRP A 41 12.25 29.38 -5.28
N HIS A 42 11.37 29.10 -6.23
CA HIS A 42 9.95 28.85 -5.98
C HIS A 42 9.69 27.66 -5.04
N SER A 43 10.55 26.64 -5.06
CA SER A 43 10.45 25.49 -4.13
C SER A 43 10.49 25.95 -2.67
N TYR A 44 11.40 26.86 -2.32
CA TYR A 44 11.50 27.37 -0.94
C TYR A 44 10.24 28.13 -0.54
N ASN A 45 9.67 28.91 -1.45
CA ASN A 45 8.45 29.67 -1.21
C ASN A 45 7.28 28.72 -0.91
N MET A 46 7.16 27.63 -1.68
CA MET A 46 6.13 26.61 -1.51
C MET A 46 6.28 25.82 -0.20
N VAL A 47 7.52 25.61 0.27
CA VAL A 47 7.76 25.03 1.61
C VAL A 47 7.19 25.91 2.71
N ASN A 48 7.34 27.23 2.58
CA ASN A 48 6.81 28.16 3.58
C ASN A 48 5.29 28.26 3.53
N ASN A 49 4.70 28.49 2.36
CA ASN A 49 3.26 28.42 2.17
C ASN A 49 2.93 28.04 0.72
N PRO A 50 2.47 26.81 0.46
CA PRO A 50 2.15 26.39 -0.91
C PRO A 50 0.91 27.10 -1.46
N ARG A 51 -0.07 27.47 -0.61
CA ARG A 51 -1.31 28.15 -1.02
C ARG A 51 -1.04 29.56 -1.57
N VAL A 52 -0.07 30.26 -0.99
CA VAL A 52 0.35 31.60 -1.42
C VAL A 52 1.36 31.52 -2.56
N ALA A 53 2.42 30.74 -2.39
CA ALA A 53 3.52 30.69 -3.34
C ALA A 53 3.10 30.16 -4.72
N LYS A 54 2.15 29.20 -4.78
CA LYS A 54 1.64 28.67 -6.05
C LYS A 54 0.85 29.69 -6.84
N ILE A 55 0.09 30.58 -6.18
CA ILE A 55 -0.61 31.68 -6.86
C ILE A 55 0.41 32.66 -7.47
N GLY A 56 1.44 33.06 -6.71
CA GLY A 56 2.52 33.91 -7.23
C GLY A 56 3.38 33.24 -8.32
N TYR A 57 3.48 31.91 -8.31
CA TYR A 57 4.08 31.13 -9.40
C TYR A 57 3.20 31.14 -10.66
N LEU A 58 1.91 30.86 -10.52
CA LEU A 58 0.96 30.81 -11.64
C LEU A 58 0.75 32.19 -12.29
N ASP A 59 0.86 33.29 -11.54
CA ASP A 59 0.89 34.65 -12.11
C ASP A 59 1.93 34.80 -13.25
N GLN A 60 3.01 34.00 -13.22
CA GLN A 60 4.09 34.04 -14.21
C GLN A 60 4.07 32.87 -15.20
N TYR A 61 3.47 31.74 -14.81
CA TYR A 61 3.65 30.48 -15.52
C TYR A 61 2.34 29.73 -15.82
N HIS A 62 1.16 30.32 -15.58
CA HIS A 62 -0.13 29.65 -15.79
C HIS A 62 -0.32 29.13 -17.22
N ASP A 63 0.23 29.78 -18.25
CA ASP A 63 0.13 29.34 -19.65
C ASP A 63 0.67 27.91 -19.89
N ARG A 64 1.51 27.41 -18.99
CA ARG A 64 2.04 26.03 -19.05
C ARG A 64 1.01 24.98 -18.67
N TYR A 65 -0.07 25.37 -18.01
CA TYR A 65 -1.05 24.47 -17.44
C TYR A 65 -2.43 24.77 -17.98
N ASN A 66 -3.24 23.72 -18.06
CA ASN A 66 -4.65 23.87 -18.40
C ASN A 66 -5.52 22.89 -17.60
N SER A 67 -4.94 22.23 -16.61
CA SER A 67 -5.62 21.24 -15.78
C SER A 67 -5.03 21.32 -14.38
N TYR A 68 -5.83 21.07 -13.34
CA TYR A 68 -5.39 21.23 -11.95
C TYR A 68 -5.85 20.10 -11.05
N ILE A 69 -4.99 19.72 -10.11
CA ILE A 69 -5.30 18.83 -9.00
C ILE A 69 -5.48 19.70 -7.76
N ILE A 70 -6.62 19.64 -7.09
CA ILE A 70 -6.90 20.39 -5.86
C ILE A 70 -7.08 19.40 -4.71
N GLY A 71 -6.50 19.68 -3.55
CA GLY A 71 -6.66 18.84 -2.37
C GLY A 71 -5.67 19.15 -1.26
N GLY A 72 -5.82 18.42 -0.15
CA GLY A 72 -4.99 18.57 1.05
C GLY A 72 -3.63 17.91 0.91
N SER A 73 -2.95 17.67 2.04
CA SER A 73 -1.57 17.12 2.04
C SER A 73 -1.47 15.73 1.40
N LYS A 74 -2.52 14.90 1.50
CA LYS A 74 -2.57 13.58 0.86
C LYS A 74 -2.57 13.63 -0.67
N SER A 75 -3.04 14.73 -1.27
CA SER A 75 -3.02 14.90 -2.73
C SER A 75 -1.58 14.95 -3.30
N SER A 76 -0.56 15.07 -2.44
CA SER A 76 0.87 15.02 -2.84
C SER A 76 1.25 13.75 -3.61
N SER A 77 0.49 12.67 -3.50
CA SER A 77 0.75 11.41 -4.20
C SER A 77 0.13 11.32 -5.58
N ILE A 78 -0.77 12.24 -5.94
CA ILE A 78 -1.41 12.24 -7.25
C ILE A 78 -0.48 12.94 -8.24
N SER A 79 0.16 12.16 -9.10
CA SER A 79 1.17 12.65 -10.06
C SER A 79 0.51 13.43 -11.21
N PRO A 80 0.84 14.74 -11.38
CA PRO A 80 0.46 15.49 -12.56
C PRO A 80 1.01 14.90 -13.86
N GLU A 81 2.23 14.35 -13.81
CA GLU A 81 2.91 13.77 -14.98
C GLU A 81 2.16 12.55 -15.48
N LEU A 82 1.83 11.62 -14.60
CA LEU A 82 1.06 10.43 -14.93
C LEU A 82 -0.36 10.78 -15.39
N LEU A 83 -0.99 11.81 -14.81
CA LEU A 83 -2.26 12.33 -15.30
C LEU A 83 -2.14 12.92 -16.71
N ASN A 84 -1.06 13.62 -17.04
CA ASN A 84 -0.82 14.11 -18.39
C ASN A 84 -0.69 12.95 -19.38
N GLU A 85 0.02 11.89 -19.01
CA GLU A 85 0.14 10.68 -19.83
C GLU A 85 -1.23 10.03 -20.08
N TYR A 86 -2.05 9.86 -19.03
CA TYR A 86 -3.35 9.22 -19.16
C TYR A 86 -4.42 10.06 -19.89
N TYR A 87 -4.40 11.38 -19.71
CA TYR A 87 -5.30 12.28 -20.47
C TYR A 87 -4.78 12.55 -21.89
N GLY A 88 -3.50 12.30 -22.16
CA GLY A 88 -2.81 12.56 -23.43
C GLY A 88 -2.35 14.02 -23.60
N ASP A 89 -1.75 14.32 -24.77
CA ASP A 89 -1.02 15.55 -25.10
C ASP A 89 -1.77 16.88 -24.87
N ASP A 90 -3.09 16.84 -24.69
CA ASP A 90 -3.89 18.02 -24.45
C ASP A 90 -3.93 18.45 -22.97
N ALA A 91 -3.66 17.55 -22.01
CA ALA A 91 -3.68 17.88 -20.59
C ALA A 91 -2.30 18.28 -20.05
N ARG A 92 -2.27 19.35 -19.26
CA ARG A 92 -1.10 19.83 -18.53
C ARG A 92 -1.50 20.17 -17.11
N PHE A 93 -1.45 19.17 -16.25
CA PHE A 93 -1.83 19.21 -14.84
C PHE A 93 -0.81 19.95 -13.99
N TYR A 94 -1.33 20.70 -13.03
CA TYR A 94 -0.56 21.31 -11.96
C TYR A 94 -1.19 20.98 -10.60
N SER A 95 -0.38 20.56 -9.63
CA SER A 95 -0.85 20.27 -8.28
C SER A 95 -1.00 21.54 -7.46
N MET A 96 -2.22 21.80 -7.00
CA MET A 96 -2.60 22.85 -6.06
C MET A 96 -2.68 22.33 -4.62
N LEU A 97 -1.92 21.28 -4.29
CA LEU A 97 -1.78 20.75 -2.92
C LEU A 97 -1.65 21.88 -1.88
N MET A 98 -2.42 21.75 -0.81
CA MET A 98 -2.45 22.64 0.35
C MET A 98 -2.11 21.90 1.64
N TYR A 99 -1.38 22.55 2.54
CA TYR A 99 -1.20 22.04 3.90
C TYR A 99 -2.45 22.30 4.73
N GLY A 100 -3.10 21.25 5.23
CA GLY A 100 -4.29 21.34 6.09
C GLY A 100 -5.44 22.11 5.45
N GLY A 101 -5.63 21.96 4.13
CA GLY A 101 -6.74 22.61 3.42
C GLY A 101 -8.07 21.94 3.76
N ASP A 102 -9.14 22.72 3.71
CA ASP A 102 -10.51 22.24 3.80
C ASP A 102 -11.29 22.52 2.49
N PHE A 103 -12.56 22.09 2.43
CA PHE A 103 -13.36 22.26 1.22
C PHE A 103 -13.63 23.72 0.86
N HIS A 104 -13.65 24.62 1.84
CA HIS A 104 -13.80 26.05 1.56
C HIS A 104 -12.54 26.62 0.89
N ASP A 105 -11.36 26.19 1.34
CA ASP A 105 -10.10 26.53 0.68
C ASP A 105 -10.03 25.99 -0.76
N TYR A 106 -10.47 24.75 -0.95
CA TYR A 106 -10.52 24.10 -2.27
C TYR A 106 -11.47 24.85 -3.20
N GLU A 107 -12.66 25.19 -2.71
CA GLU A 107 -13.68 25.91 -3.46
C GLU A 107 -13.20 27.28 -3.92
N LYS A 108 -12.65 28.08 -3.00
CA LYS A 108 -12.11 29.40 -3.36
C LYS A 108 -10.99 29.30 -4.39
N THR A 109 -10.11 28.31 -4.23
CA THR A 109 -9.01 28.08 -5.16
C THR A 109 -9.53 27.65 -6.54
N LEU A 110 -10.54 26.77 -6.57
CA LEU A 110 -11.18 26.33 -7.80
C LEU A 110 -11.81 27.50 -8.57
N TYR A 111 -12.56 28.37 -7.90
CA TYR A 111 -13.13 29.57 -8.53
C TYR A 111 -12.05 30.47 -9.11
N TYR A 112 -10.99 30.74 -8.33
CA TYR A 112 -9.86 31.53 -8.82
C TYR A 112 -9.24 30.93 -10.10
N LEU A 113 -8.99 29.62 -10.12
CA LEU A 113 -8.39 28.95 -11.27
C LEU A 113 -9.31 28.99 -12.49
N ILE A 114 -10.62 28.77 -12.31
CA ILE A 114 -11.58 28.81 -13.40
C ILE A 114 -11.70 30.21 -13.99
N ASP A 115 -11.86 31.22 -13.15
CA ASP A 115 -12.10 32.60 -13.59
C ASP A 115 -10.88 33.19 -14.30
N ASN A 116 -9.67 32.83 -13.85
CA ASN A 116 -8.44 33.42 -14.36
C ASN A 116 -7.76 32.57 -15.44
N TYR A 117 -7.82 31.25 -15.34
CA TYR A 117 -7.01 30.34 -16.18
C TYR A 117 -7.83 29.38 -17.04
N LYS A 118 -9.16 29.29 -16.84
CA LYS A 118 -10.09 28.51 -17.69
C LYS A 118 -9.60 27.08 -17.97
N PRO A 119 -9.38 26.27 -16.92
CA PRO A 119 -8.87 24.91 -17.08
C PRO A 119 -9.85 24.03 -17.85
N LYS A 120 -9.31 23.01 -18.51
CA LYS A 120 -10.04 21.92 -19.14
C LYS A 120 -10.46 20.85 -18.14
N ASN A 121 -9.59 20.54 -17.17
CA ASN A 121 -9.82 19.45 -16.23
C ASN A 121 -9.51 19.88 -14.78
N ILE A 122 -10.41 19.52 -13.86
CA ILE A 122 -10.23 19.61 -12.42
C ILE A 122 -10.31 18.20 -11.83
N VAL A 123 -9.24 17.81 -11.12
CA VAL A 123 -9.22 16.62 -10.26
C VAL A 123 -9.24 17.10 -8.81
N LEU A 124 -10.32 16.84 -8.10
CA LEU A 124 -10.40 17.05 -6.66
C LEU A 124 -9.98 15.76 -5.96
N HIS A 125 -8.88 15.82 -5.22
CA HIS A 125 -8.43 14.74 -4.35
C HIS A 125 -8.82 15.05 -2.90
N MET A 126 -9.57 14.16 -2.30
CA MET A 126 -10.15 14.31 -0.98
C MET A 126 -9.57 13.28 0.00
N SER A 127 -9.41 13.66 1.28
CA SER A 127 -9.13 12.69 2.35
C SER A 127 -10.34 12.52 3.29
N LEU A 128 -10.21 11.69 4.32
CA LEU A 128 -11.25 11.59 5.35
C LEU A 128 -11.21 12.76 6.33
N GLN A 129 -10.09 13.47 6.48
CA GLN A 129 -9.93 14.48 7.51
C GLN A 129 -10.89 15.66 7.31
N GLU A 130 -11.24 15.97 6.07
CA GLU A 130 -12.11 17.10 5.75
C GLU A 130 -13.48 16.98 6.46
N ILE A 131 -13.94 15.79 6.87
CA ILE A 131 -15.21 15.64 7.60
C ILE A 131 -15.29 16.46 8.90
N SER A 132 -14.14 16.80 9.49
CA SER A 132 -14.08 17.38 10.82
C SER A 132 -14.00 18.89 10.85
N HIS A 133 -13.85 19.55 9.70
CA HIS A 133 -13.59 20.97 9.65
C HIS A 133 -14.05 21.59 8.34
N TYR A 134 -14.45 22.86 8.40
CA TYR A 134 -14.85 23.66 7.24
C TYR A 134 -14.68 25.15 7.54
N ASN A 135 -14.01 25.86 6.64
CA ASN A 135 -13.70 27.29 6.75
C ASN A 135 -13.01 27.62 8.08
N GLU A 136 -12.01 26.83 8.45
CA GLU A 136 -11.19 27.13 9.62
C GLU A 136 -10.31 28.35 9.38
N SER A 137 -10.18 29.17 10.42
CA SER A 137 -9.27 30.31 10.36
C SER A 137 -7.82 29.80 10.42
N PRO A 138 -6.94 30.28 9.52
CA PRO A 138 -5.55 29.85 9.53
C PRO A 138 -4.88 30.24 10.85
N THR A 139 -4.15 29.30 11.43
CA THR A 139 -3.42 29.52 12.70
C THR A 139 -2.03 30.11 12.48
N ASP A 140 -1.51 30.03 11.26
CA ASP A 140 -0.20 30.51 10.84
C ASP A 140 -0.27 31.01 9.38
N PHE A 141 0.63 31.93 9.02
CA PHE A 141 0.87 32.41 7.65
C PHE A 141 1.14 31.29 6.67
N LYS A 142 1.53 30.10 7.12
CA LYS A 142 1.74 28.91 6.28
C LYS A 142 0.45 28.30 5.74
N GLN A 143 -0.69 28.61 6.36
CA GLN A 143 -2.01 28.08 6.02
C GLN A 143 -2.91 29.14 5.39
N SER A 144 -2.53 30.42 5.39
CA SER A 144 -3.33 31.46 4.76
C SER A 144 -3.44 31.27 3.24
N LEU A 145 -4.62 31.55 2.69
CA LEU A 145 -4.80 31.69 1.25
C LEU A 145 -4.20 33.01 0.75
N HIS A 146 -3.85 33.07 -0.54
CA HIS A 146 -3.50 34.33 -1.18
C HIS A 146 -4.73 35.25 -1.26
N ALA A 147 -4.60 36.56 -1.05
CA ALA A 147 -5.76 37.48 -1.08
C ALA A 147 -6.57 37.45 -2.38
N LYS A 148 -5.90 37.24 -3.52
CA LYS A 148 -6.54 36.98 -4.83
C LYS A 148 -7.54 35.80 -4.82
N VAL A 149 -7.32 34.83 -3.94
CA VAL A 149 -8.14 33.62 -3.78
C VAL A 149 -9.11 33.78 -2.62
N SER A 150 -8.65 34.30 -1.48
CA SER A 150 -9.47 34.44 -0.28
C SER A 150 -10.61 35.45 -0.43
N GLY A 151 -10.43 36.45 -1.31
CA GLY A 151 -11.32 37.60 -1.47
C GLY A 151 -11.03 38.74 -0.48
N GLU A 152 -9.99 38.60 0.35
CA GLU A 152 -9.57 39.62 1.31
C GLU A 152 -8.91 40.83 0.62
N SER A 153 -8.73 41.90 1.39
CA SER A 153 -8.06 43.11 0.90
C SER A 153 -6.63 42.82 0.46
N GLN A 154 -6.39 42.92 -0.85
CA GLN A 154 -5.03 42.76 -1.39
C GLN A 154 -4.06 43.78 -0.79
N LEU A 155 -4.51 45.01 -0.52
CA LEU A 155 -3.67 46.04 0.08
C LEU A 155 -3.18 45.62 1.48
N GLU A 156 -4.08 45.11 2.32
CA GLU A 156 -3.74 44.65 3.67
C GLU A 156 -2.83 43.43 3.60
N PHE A 157 -3.20 42.43 2.79
CA PHE A 157 -2.41 41.23 2.57
C PHE A 157 -0.97 41.57 2.16
N TYR A 158 -0.77 42.33 1.08
CA TYR A 158 0.59 42.70 0.64
C TYR A 158 1.32 43.52 1.71
N THR A 159 0.61 44.39 2.44
CA THR A 159 1.20 45.19 3.53
C THR A 159 1.74 44.32 4.66
N ASP A 160 1.09 43.21 4.99
CA ASP A 160 1.57 42.27 6.01
C ASP A 160 2.86 41.58 5.56
N TYR A 161 2.95 41.21 4.28
CA TYR A 161 4.18 40.66 3.71
C TYR A 161 5.33 41.67 3.62
N LEU A 162 5.04 42.95 3.38
CA LEU A 162 6.05 44.02 3.43
C LEU A 162 6.65 44.19 4.84
N LYS A 163 5.84 43.96 5.88
CA LYS A 163 6.24 44.12 7.30
C LYS A 163 6.81 42.84 7.90
N LEU A 164 6.99 41.77 7.12
CA LEU A 164 7.54 40.50 7.61
C LEU A 164 8.85 40.71 8.36
N ASN A 165 9.03 39.93 9.42
CA ASN A 165 10.29 39.87 10.15
C ASN A 165 11.42 39.53 9.16
N PRO A 166 12.47 40.37 9.02
CA PRO A 166 13.56 40.15 8.06
C PRO A 166 14.27 38.79 8.19
N THR A 167 14.12 38.12 9.34
CA THR A 167 14.63 36.75 9.56
C THR A 167 14.11 35.76 8.52
N TYR A 168 12.88 35.91 8.00
CA TYR A 168 12.36 35.04 6.94
C TYR A 168 13.16 35.17 5.64
N ALA A 169 13.42 36.41 5.22
CA ALA A 169 14.22 36.71 4.05
C ALA A 169 15.70 36.32 4.25
N TYR A 170 16.26 36.58 5.43
CA TYR A 170 17.61 36.13 5.77
C TYR A 170 17.76 34.60 5.68
N ARG A 171 16.82 33.83 6.26
CA ARG A 171 16.82 32.36 6.18
C ARG A 171 16.75 31.86 4.73
N LYS A 172 15.99 32.54 3.86
CA LYS A 172 15.97 32.20 2.43
C LYS A 172 17.33 32.43 1.79
N LEU A 173 18.01 33.54 2.04
CA LEU A 173 19.34 33.79 1.50
C LEU A 173 20.38 32.79 2.03
N GLU A 174 20.31 32.47 3.32
CA GLU A 174 21.17 31.45 3.94
C GLU A 174 20.95 30.07 3.30
N GLY A 175 19.70 29.63 3.17
CA GLY A 175 19.35 28.39 2.48
C GLY A 175 19.76 28.42 1.00
N TYR A 176 19.63 29.57 0.34
CA TYR A 176 19.98 29.76 -1.07
C TYR A 176 21.49 29.55 -1.28
N ALA A 177 22.32 29.94 -0.33
CA ALA A 177 23.76 29.67 -0.36
C ALA A 177 24.09 28.20 -0.04
N LYS A 178 23.33 27.56 0.86
CA LYS A 178 23.56 26.18 1.31
C LYS A 178 23.00 25.10 0.37
N ARG A 179 22.04 25.42 -0.50
CA ARG A 179 21.36 24.40 -1.33
C ARG A 179 22.26 23.60 -2.27
N ALA A 180 23.44 24.13 -2.60
CA ALA A 180 24.42 23.39 -3.42
C ALA A 180 25.09 22.25 -2.63
N ILE A 181 25.00 22.27 -1.30
CA ILE A 181 25.61 21.30 -0.39
C ILE A 181 24.66 20.12 -0.16
N ASP A 182 23.39 20.39 0.13
CA ASP A 182 22.34 19.37 0.28
C ASP A 182 21.13 19.74 -0.57
N SER A 183 21.11 19.34 -1.83
CA SER A 183 20.01 19.70 -2.73
C SER A 183 18.65 19.19 -2.24
N PHE A 184 18.62 18.05 -1.54
CA PHE A 184 17.36 17.39 -1.13
C PHE A 184 16.68 18.10 0.04
N GLU A 185 17.44 18.59 1.02
CA GLU A 185 16.89 19.43 2.11
C GLU A 185 16.12 20.65 1.54
N TYR A 186 16.59 21.14 0.39
CA TYR A 186 16.21 22.40 -0.22
C TYR A 186 15.34 22.26 -1.49
N SER A 187 14.94 21.04 -1.85
CA SER A 187 14.10 20.70 -3.02
C SER A 187 12.82 19.94 -2.63
N GLN A 188 12.19 20.30 -1.50
CA GLN A 188 10.97 19.64 -0.98
C GLN A 188 9.72 19.87 -1.85
N PHE A 189 9.76 20.79 -2.81
CA PHE A 189 8.74 20.93 -3.85
C PHE A 189 9.39 20.88 -5.23
N ILE A 190 8.64 20.40 -6.20
CA ILE A 190 8.95 20.51 -7.63
C ILE A 190 8.07 21.64 -8.19
N PRO A 191 8.60 22.86 -8.37
CA PRO A 191 7.78 24.02 -8.71
C PRO A 191 7.00 23.87 -10.01
N GLU A 192 7.56 23.16 -10.98
CA GLU A 192 6.99 22.93 -12.31
C GLU A 192 5.73 22.08 -12.27
N THR A 193 5.54 21.27 -11.23
CA THR A 193 4.41 20.33 -11.13
C THR A 193 3.57 20.62 -9.89
N GLY A 194 4.09 21.42 -8.96
CA GLY A 194 3.44 21.80 -7.71
C GLY A 194 3.45 20.68 -6.65
N VAL A 195 4.12 19.57 -6.94
CA VAL A 195 4.15 18.36 -6.10
C VAL A 195 5.18 18.51 -4.98
N TYR A 196 4.84 17.97 -3.81
CA TYR A 196 5.78 17.79 -2.71
C TYR A 196 6.73 16.64 -3.03
N ASN A 197 8.04 16.89 -3.04
CA ASN A 197 9.06 15.94 -3.42
C ASN A 197 9.28 14.89 -2.32
N LYS A 198 8.83 13.67 -2.59
CA LYS A 198 8.90 12.54 -1.65
C LYS A 198 9.94 11.49 -2.02
N VAL A 199 10.82 11.74 -2.99
CA VAL A 199 11.82 10.76 -3.47
C VAL A 199 12.65 10.16 -2.33
N LYS A 200 13.10 11.00 -1.38
CA LYS A 200 13.85 10.52 -0.21
C LYS A 200 13.00 9.61 0.69
N ARG A 201 11.73 9.96 0.89
CA ARG A 201 10.82 9.15 1.72
C ARG A 201 10.46 7.85 1.01
N ASP A 202 10.22 7.89 -0.29
CA ASP A 202 9.92 6.70 -1.11
C ASP A 202 11.08 5.69 -1.10
N ALA A 203 12.32 6.15 -0.97
CA ALA A 203 13.51 5.32 -0.88
C ALA A 203 13.81 4.78 0.53
N GLU A 204 12.96 5.07 1.53
CA GLU A 204 13.11 4.50 2.87
C GLU A 204 13.00 2.96 2.82
N PRO A 205 13.89 2.22 3.52
CA PRO A 205 13.81 0.77 3.59
C PRO A 205 12.56 0.35 4.38
N VAL A 206 11.66 -0.37 3.70
CA VAL A 206 10.39 -0.90 4.22
C VAL A 206 10.29 -2.43 4.09
N ASP A 207 11.39 -3.05 3.68
CA ASP A 207 11.58 -4.49 3.48
C ASP A 207 11.67 -5.29 4.78
N ASN A 208 11.92 -4.63 5.91
CA ASN A 208 11.77 -5.22 7.25
C ASN A 208 10.72 -4.43 8.03
N LEU A 209 9.50 -4.98 8.12
CA LEU A 209 8.38 -4.32 8.78
C LEU A 209 8.64 -4.03 10.28
N GLU A 210 9.27 -4.96 11.00
CA GLU A 210 9.53 -4.78 12.44
C GLU A 210 10.50 -3.61 12.66
N ALA A 211 11.59 -3.56 11.91
CA ALA A 211 12.56 -2.47 11.97
C ALA A 211 11.94 -1.15 11.54
N TYR A 212 11.14 -1.15 10.46
CA TYR A 212 10.44 0.03 9.98
C TYR A 212 9.48 0.60 11.04
N MET A 213 8.65 -0.26 11.66
CA MET A 213 7.70 0.15 12.70
C MET A 213 8.40 0.59 13.98
N ALA A 214 9.52 -0.05 14.36
CA ALA A 214 10.32 0.37 15.50
C ALA A 214 10.91 1.78 15.29
N ALA A 215 11.40 2.07 14.08
CA ALA A 215 11.95 3.38 13.73
C ALA A 215 10.88 4.49 13.60
N ASN A 216 9.63 4.12 13.27
CA ASN A 216 8.55 5.08 12.95
C ASN A 216 7.38 5.05 13.93
N LYS A 217 7.55 4.46 15.12
CA LYS A 217 6.48 4.25 16.10
C LYS A 217 5.64 5.51 16.40
N GLU A 218 6.29 6.66 16.54
CA GLU A 218 5.60 7.92 16.83
C GLU A 218 4.76 8.42 15.66
N ALA A 219 5.22 8.23 14.43
CA ALA A 219 4.53 8.64 13.21
C ALA A 219 3.23 7.83 12.97
N PHE A 220 3.21 6.57 13.44
CA PHE A 220 2.05 5.67 13.35
C PHE A 220 1.18 5.66 14.62
N ALA A 221 1.38 6.60 15.54
CA ALA A 221 0.55 6.71 16.73
C ALA A 221 -0.92 7.04 16.33
N PRO A 222 -1.92 6.46 17.03
CA PRO A 222 -3.33 6.80 16.80
C PRO A 222 -3.60 8.28 17.04
N PHE A 223 -4.47 8.85 16.22
CA PHE A 223 -4.97 10.20 16.41
C PHE A 223 -6.18 10.16 17.35
N GLY A 224 -6.43 11.28 18.05
CA GLY A 224 -7.67 11.45 18.81
C GLY A 224 -8.91 11.28 17.92
N LYS A 225 -10.09 11.14 18.53
CA LYS A 225 -11.34 11.07 17.77
C LYS A 225 -11.55 12.35 16.95
N LEU A 226 -11.91 12.18 15.68
CA LEU A 226 -12.29 13.24 14.75
C LEU A 226 -13.81 13.28 14.66
N GLU A 227 -14.39 14.41 15.06
CA GLU A 227 -15.85 14.60 15.04
C GLU A 227 -16.31 14.98 13.64
N ALA A 228 -17.41 14.40 13.16
CA ALA A 228 -17.97 14.66 11.84
C ALA A 228 -18.88 15.91 11.80
N VAL A 229 -18.33 17.07 12.15
CA VAL A 229 -19.08 18.33 12.32
C VAL A 229 -19.28 19.13 11.02
N ALA A 230 -18.55 18.80 9.95
CA ALA A 230 -18.51 19.57 8.72
C ALA A 230 -19.14 18.86 7.50
N LEU A 231 -19.78 17.70 7.70
CA LEU A 231 -20.28 16.86 6.60
C LEU A 231 -21.15 17.61 5.60
N ASP A 232 -22.18 18.32 6.07
CA ASP A 232 -23.13 19.00 5.20
C ASP A 232 -22.51 20.19 4.47
N GLN A 233 -21.66 20.95 5.16
CA GLN A 233 -20.94 22.08 4.57
C GLN A 233 -19.99 21.62 3.47
N ASN A 234 -19.27 20.52 3.68
CA ASN A 234 -18.38 19.94 2.68
C ASN A 234 -19.14 19.39 1.48
N VAL A 235 -20.26 18.67 1.68
CA VAL A 235 -21.11 18.19 0.57
C VAL A 235 -21.64 19.36 -0.26
N GLU A 236 -22.08 20.44 0.38
CA GLU A 236 -22.57 21.61 -0.34
C GLU A 236 -21.44 22.32 -1.11
N SER A 237 -20.26 22.43 -0.51
CA SER A 237 -19.09 22.96 -1.18
C SER A 237 -18.67 22.11 -2.39
N LEU A 238 -18.70 20.77 -2.26
CA LEU A 238 -18.48 19.85 -3.37
C LEU A 238 -19.46 20.10 -4.52
N ARG A 239 -20.75 20.26 -4.21
CA ARG A 239 -21.78 20.52 -5.21
C ARG A 239 -21.50 21.81 -5.96
N ARG A 240 -21.23 22.90 -5.23
CA ARG A 240 -20.89 24.19 -5.85
C ARG A 240 -19.64 24.10 -6.72
N MET A 241 -18.58 23.42 -6.25
CA MET A 241 -17.36 23.18 -7.02
C MET A 241 -17.63 22.43 -8.33
N LYS A 242 -18.39 21.34 -8.28
CA LYS A 242 -18.75 20.53 -9.44
C LYS A 242 -19.57 21.36 -10.45
N GLU A 243 -20.67 21.95 -9.99
CA GLU A 243 -21.57 22.76 -10.83
C GLU A 243 -20.83 23.92 -11.49
N TYR A 244 -19.97 24.62 -10.74
CA TYR A 244 -19.18 25.72 -11.28
C TYR A 244 -18.18 25.26 -12.33
N THR A 245 -17.50 24.12 -12.10
CA THR A 245 -16.55 23.53 -13.05
C THR A 245 -17.24 23.18 -14.36
N GLU A 246 -18.37 22.48 -14.29
CA GLU A 246 -19.10 22.03 -15.48
C GLU A 246 -19.76 23.18 -16.24
N ALA A 247 -20.30 24.18 -15.52
CA ALA A 247 -20.86 25.39 -16.14
C ALA A 247 -19.82 26.17 -16.96
N HIS A 248 -18.54 26.04 -16.65
CA HIS A 248 -17.43 26.64 -17.39
C HIS A 248 -16.80 25.71 -18.43
N GLY A 249 -17.42 24.57 -18.72
CA GLY A 249 -16.98 23.63 -19.75
C GLY A 249 -15.75 22.81 -19.39
N ALA A 250 -15.41 22.73 -18.11
CA ALA A 250 -14.32 21.90 -17.59
C ALA A 250 -14.85 20.57 -17.05
N THR A 251 -14.03 19.52 -17.10
CA THR A 251 -14.38 18.23 -16.47
C THR A 251 -14.09 18.27 -14.98
N PHE A 252 -14.99 17.73 -14.17
CA PHE A 252 -14.78 17.55 -12.73
C PHE A 252 -14.62 16.07 -12.39
N ARG A 253 -13.57 15.71 -11.63
CA ARG A 253 -13.36 14.33 -11.14
C ARG A 253 -13.04 14.34 -9.65
N LEU A 254 -13.76 13.53 -8.88
CA LEU A 254 -13.50 13.29 -7.47
C LEU A 254 -12.73 11.97 -7.28
N ILE A 255 -11.65 12.01 -6.50
CA ILE A 255 -10.85 10.86 -6.08
C ILE A 255 -10.71 10.93 -4.56
N THR A 256 -11.05 9.85 -3.84
CA THR A 256 -10.78 9.75 -2.40
C THR A 256 -9.40 9.11 -2.16
N GLY A 257 -8.72 9.53 -1.10
CA GLY A 257 -7.40 9.02 -0.75
C GLY A 257 -7.48 7.75 0.09
N ALA A 258 -6.42 6.92 -0.02
CA ALA A 258 -6.22 5.75 0.82
C ALA A 258 -6.08 6.12 2.29
N THR A 259 -6.53 5.19 3.15
CA THR A 259 -6.58 5.36 4.61
C THR A 259 -5.90 4.18 5.29
N SER A 260 -5.08 4.47 6.30
CA SER A 260 -4.49 3.40 7.12
C SER A 260 -5.51 2.88 8.14
N GLU A 261 -5.33 1.63 8.60
CA GLU A 261 -6.14 1.08 9.69
C GLU A 261 -6.07 1.97 10.94
N GLN A 262 -4.90 2.57 11.23
CA GLN A 262 -4.72 3.45 12.38
C GLN A 262 -5.51 4.76 12.27
N GLU A 263 -5.60 5.32 11.06
CA GLU A 263 -6.38 6.53 10.81
C GLU A 263 -7.88 6.25 10.95
N LEU A 264 -8.35 5.09 10.49
CA LEU A 264 -9.77 4.72 10.58
C LEU A 264 -10.27 4.64 12.03
N LEU A 265 -9.40 4.33 12.99
CA LEU A 265 -9.76 4.31 14.42
C LEU A 265 -10.20 5.68 14.97
N SER A 266 -9.87 6.77 14.28
CA SER A 266 -10.22 8.12 14.70
C SER A 266 -11.63 8.54 14.26
N TYR A 267 -12.29 7.80 13.39
CA TYR A 267 -13.58 8.21 12.80
C TYR A 267 -14.79 7.44 13.35
N ASP A 268 -15.95 8.09 13.29
CA ASP A 268 -17.24 7.43 13.43
C ASP A 268 -17.65 6.82 12.07
N MET A 269 -17.73 5.50 12.00
CA MET A 269 -18.02 4.77 10.76
C MET A 269 -19.43 5.06 10.23
N GLU A 270 -20.42 5.29 11.10
CA GLU A 270 -21.78 5.61 10.65
C GLU A 270 -21.86 7.03 10.06
N ALA A 271 -21.05 7.94 10.60
CA ALA A 271 -20.90 9.27 10.03
C ALA A 271 -20.20 9.20 8.65
N LEU A 272 -19.18 8.36 8.48
CA LEU A 272 -18.52 8.14 7.19
C LEU A 272 -19.47 7.53 6.16
N LYS A 273 -20.24 6.49 6.51
CA LYS A 273 -21.27 5.91 5.62
C LYS A 273 -22.29 6.94 5.18
N THR A 274 -22.77 7.76 6.11
CA THR A 274 -23.70 8.86 5.83
C THR A 274 -23.07 9.88 4.87
N TYR A 275 -21.82 10.23 5.11
CA TYR A 275 -21.11 11.19 4.27
C TYR A 275 -20.92 10.66 2.85
N TRP A 276 -20.50 9.41 2.69
CA TRP A 276 -20.35 8.75 1.40
C TRP A 276 -21.62 8.79 0.57
N ALA A 277 -22.76 8.43 1.18
CA ALA A 277 -24.06 8.51 0.51
C ALA A 277 -24.37 9.94 0.02
N LYS A 278 -24.04 10.96 0.82
CA LYS A 278 -24.23 12.36 0.44
C LYS A 278 -23.25 12.82 -0.67
N LEU A 279 -22.02 12.31 -0.71
CA LEU A 279 -21.07 12.59 -1.79
C LEU A 279 -21.57 12.00 -3.12
N ALA A 280 -22.05 10.74 -3.10
CA ALA A 280 -22.60 10.06 -4.27
C ALA A 280 -23.91 10.71 -4.79
N ASP A 281 -24.65 11.42 -3.92
CA ASP A 281 -25.78 12.24 -4.35
C ASP A 281 -25.36 13.48 -5.16
N VAL A 282 -24.09 13.89 -5.09
CA VAL A 282 -23.52 15.04 -5.83
C VAL A 282 -22.81 14.59 -7.10
N THR A 283 -21.95 13.56 -7.01
CA THR A 283 -21.18 13.05 -8.14
C THR A 283 -20.76 11.61 -7.91
N ASP A 284 -20.63 10.84 -8.99
CA ASP A 284 -19.89 9.59 -8.96
C ASP A 284 -18.40 9.89 -8.71
N PHE A 285 -17.70 8.97 -8.06
CA PHE A 285 -16.30 9.16 -7.67
C PHE A 285 -15.50 7.86 -7.60
N TRP A 286 -14.19 8.02 -7.68
CA TRP A 286 -13.24 6.92 -7.50
C TRP A 286 -12.84 6.84 -6.04
N ASP A 287 -13.11 5.68 -5.43
CA ASP A 287 -12.97 5.46 -4.01
C ASP A 287 -11.82 4.51 -3.67
N PHE A 288 -10.96 4.94 -2.77
CA PHE A 288 -9.81 4.19 -2.25
C PHE A 288 -9.75 4.20 -0.72
N SER A 289 -10.81 4.69 -0.08
CA SER A 289 -10.87 4.88 1.38
C SER A 289 -11.42 3.66 2.11
N GLY A 290 -11.32 3.67 3.44
CA GLY A 290 -11.83 2.61 4.30
C GLY A 290 -10.85 1.45 4.48
N TYR A 291 -11.37 0.34 4.99
CA TYR A 291 -10.64 -0.90 5.20
C TYR A 291 -10.48 -1.63 3.87
N THR A 292 -9.33 -1.41 3.23
CA THR A 292 -8.95 -2.04 1.94
C THR A 292 -7.81 -3.04 2.16
N ASN A 293 -7.44 -3.79 1.12
CA ASN A 293 -6.36 -4.77 1.19
C ASN A 293 -4.97 -4.14 1.47
N VAL A 294 -4.83 -2.82 1.34
CA VAL A 294 -3.59 -2.10 1.70
C VAL A 294 -3.66 -1.38 3.04
N SER A 295 -4.85 -1.13 3.60
CA SER A 295 -5.01 -0.25 4.77
C SER A 295 -4.29 -0.77 6.02
N GLY A 296 -4.16 -2.09 6.14
CA GLY A 296 -3.51 -2.75 7.27
C GLY A 296 -1.98 -2.86 7.15
N ASP A 297 -1.38 -2.46 6.02
CA ASP A 297 0.05 -2.60 5.77
C ASP A 297 0.76 -1.23 5.88
N PRO A 298 1.55 -1.00 6.95
CA PRO A 298 2.24 0.27 7.18
C PRO A 298 3.23 0.66 6.08
N ARG A 299 3.70 -0.29 5.28
CA ARG A 299 4.72 -0.04 4.26
C ARG A 299 4.19 0.85 3.13
N TYR A 300 2.87 0.86 2.89
CA TYR A 300 2.23 1.78 1.95
C TYR A 300 2.09 3.21 2.49
N PHE A 301 2.37 3.40 3.77
CA PHE A 301 2.19 4.65 4.48
C PHE A 301 3.53 5.22 4.94
N TYR A 302 3.51 6.52 5.18
CA TYR A 302 4.61 7.29 5.72
C TYR A 302 4.44 7.58 7.21
N ASP A 303 3.19 7.64 7.63
CA ASP A 303 2.66 7.91 8.95
C ASP A 303 1.18 7.51 8.92
N THR A 304 0.45 7.67 10.03
CA THR A 304 -0.97 7.29 10.08
C THR A 304 -1.82 7.94 8.98
N MET A 305 -1.47 9.15 8.51
CA MET A 305 -2.29 9.93 7.58
C MET A 305 -1.79 9.89 6.14
N HIS A 306 -0.48 10.00 5.91
CA HIS A 306 0.10 10.17 4.58
C HIS A 306 0.54 8.84 4.00
N TYR A 307 0.33 8.67 2.69
CA TYR A 307 0.67 7.47 1.96
C TYR A 307 1.70 7.71 0.86
N ARG A 308 2.41 6.64 0.48
CA ARG A 308 3.49 6.64 -0.51
C ARG A 308 3.00 6.97 -1.91
N ASN A 309 3.91 7.48 -2.75
CA ASN A 309 3.61 7.73 -4.17
C ASN A 309 3.14 6.46 -4.90
N THR A 310 3.56 5.28 -4.44
CA THR A 310 3.08 3.99 -4.94
C THR A 310 1.55 3.88 -4.89
N LEU A 311 0.90 4.26 -3.78
CA LEU A 311 -0.57 4.21 -3.72
C LEU A 311 -1.21 5.20 -4.70
N GLY A 312 -0.64 6.40 -4.86
CA GLY A 312 -1.11 7.36 -5.86
C GLY A 312 -1.00 6.83 -7.30
N ARG A 313 0.09 6.11 -7.61
CA ARG A 313 0.25 5.40 -8.88
C ARG A 313 -0.80 4.30 -9.05
N MET A 314 -1.03 3.48 -8.02
CA MET A 314 -2.07 2.44 -8.02
C MET A 314 -3.47 3.03 -8.23
N MET A 315 -3.79 4.15 -7.58
CA MET A 315 -5.07 4.84 -7.75
C MET A 315 -5.29 5.26 -9.21
N LEU A 316 -4.30 5.94 -9.80
CA LEU A 316 -4.40 6.38 -11.19
C LEU A 316 -4.39 5.17 -12.15
N GLY A 317 -3.57 4.15 -11.89
CA GLY A 317 -3.58 2.89 -12.65
C GLY A 317 -4.97 2.23 -12.66
N TYR A 318 -5.65 2.18 -11.51
CA TYR A 318 -7.01 1.67 -11.42
C TYR A 318 -8.01 2.51 -12.22
N ILE A 319 -7.98 3.84 -12.05
CA ILE A 319 -8.90 4.78 -12.71
C ILE A 319 -8.80 4.69 -14.23
N PHE A 320 -7.58 4.60 -14.76
CA PHE A 320 -7.30 4.59 -16.19
C PHE A 320 -7.09 3.18 -16.78
N LYS A 321 -7.23 2.14 -15.95
CA LYS A 321 -7.10 0.73 -16.33
C LYS A 321 -5.73 0.39 -16.93
N ASP A 322 -4.68 1.01 -16.42
CA ASP A 322 -3.31 0.73 -16.82
C ASP A 322 -2.90 -0.68 -16.36
N GLN A 323 -2.59 -1.54 -17.32
CA GLN A 323 -2.21 -2.93 -17.06
C GLN A 323 -0.76 -3.07 -16.58
N GLU A 324 0.07 -2.03 -16.79
CA GLU A 324 1.46 -1.99 -16.33
C GLU A 324 1.56 -1.56 -14.86
N VAL A 325 0.45 -1.06 -14.29
CA VAL A 325 0.35 -0.71 -12.88
C VAL A 325 -0.40 -1.81 -12.17
N TYR A 326 0.33 -2.50 -11.31
CA TYR A 326 -0.24 -3.42 -10.37
C TYR A 326 -1.20 -2.71 -9.40
N VAL A 327 -2.42 -3.24 -9.27
CA VAL A 327 -3.44 -2.75 -8.32
C VAL A 327 -4.01 -3.95 -7.54
N PRO A 328 -3.88 -3.97 -6.21
CA PRO A 328 -4.47 -5.02 -5.36
C PRO A 328 -5.97 -5.18 -5.59
N SER A 329 -6.46 -6.42 -5.53
CA SER A 329 -7.91 -6.66 -5.50
C SER A 329 -8.53 -5.89 -4.32
N GLY A 330 -9.71 -5.30 -4.51
CA GLY A 330 -10.40 -4.54 -3.45
C GLY A 330 -9.72 -3.23 -3.00
N PHE A 331 -8.68 -2.74 -3.69
CA PHE A 331 -8.09 -1.42 -3.36
C PHE A 331 -8.92 -0.25 -3.89
N GLY A 332 -9.45 -0.35 -5.10
CA GLY A 332 -10.23 0.71 -5.75
C GLY A 332 -11.66 0.29 -6.04
N HIS A 333 -12.57 1.26 -6.02
CA HIS A 333 -13.96 1.10 -6.41
C HIS A 333 -14.48 2.33 -7.15
N TYR A 334 -15.39 2.13 -8.13
CA TYR A 334 -16.11 3.24 -8.75
C TYR A 334 -17.47 3.39 -8.08
N THR A 335 -17.62 4.43 -7.26
CA THR A 335 -18.78 4.64 -6.41
C THR A 335 -19.79 5.55 -7.10
N THR A 336 -21.03 5.09 -7.18
CA THR A 336 -22.18 5.79 -7.76
C THR A 336 -23.32 5.86 -6.75
N LYS A 337 -24.34 6.65 -7.04
CA LYS A 337 -25.55 6.74 -6.21
C LYS A 337 -26.22 5.37 -5.94
N GLU A 338 -26.13 4.45 -6.90
CA GLU A 338 -26.77 3.14 -6.83
C GLU A 338 -26.01 2.16 -5.94
N ASN A 339 -24.68 2.20 -5.94
CA ASN A 339 -23.84 1.21 -5.23
C ASN A 339 -23.27 1.73 -3.91
N VAL A 340 -23.32 3.04 -3.64
CA VAL A 340 -22.63 3.67 -2.49
C VAL A 340 -23.03 3.07 -1.15
N ARG A 341 -24.29 2.67 -0.96
CA ARG A 341 -24.75 2.14 0.33
C ARG A 341 -24.09 0.80 0.63
N GLU A 342 -24.14 -0.14 -0.31
CA GLU A 342 -23.50 -1.45 -0.15
C GLU A 342 -21.98 -1.31 -0.04
N HIS A 343 -21.39 -0.43 -0.86
CA HIS A 343 -19.96 -0.17 -0.81
C HIS A 343 -19.52 0.40 0.54
N ALA A 344 -20.19 1.44 1.04
CA ALA A 344 -19.87 2.09 2.31
C ALA A 344 -20.07 1.15 3.52
N GLU A 345 -21.09 0.29 3.48
CA GLU A 345 -21.23 -0.78 4.50
C GLU A 345 -20.02 -1.71 4.51
N THR A 346 -19.46 -2.03 3.34
CA THR A 346 -18.30 -2.91 3.22
C THR A 346 -17.03 -2.22 3.70
N VAL A 347 -16.69 -1.04 3.15
CA VAL A 347 -15.38 -0.42 3.39
C VAL A 347 -15.26 0.29 4.74
N PHE A 348 -16.37 0.68 5.37
CA PHE A 348 -16.36 1.28 6.72
C PHE A 348 -16.79 0.32 7.82
N THR A 349 -17.03 -0.95 7.50
CA THR A 349 -17.09 -1.98 8.53
C THR A 349 -15.68 -2.47 8.78
N ARG A 350 -15.16 -2.16 9.98
CA ARG A 350 -13.89 -2.74 10.42
C ARG A 350 -14.01 -4.26 10.27
N PRO A 351 -13.12 -4.91 9.49
CA PRO A 351 -13.06 -6.36 9.46
C PRO A 351 -13.00 -6.81 10.91
N ALA A 352 -13.93 -7.69 11.31
CA ALA A 352 -14.01 -8.10 12.70
C ALA A 352 -12.62 -8.57 13.11
N ALA A 353 -11.94 -7.82 13.98
CA ALA A 353 -10.78 -8.33 14.69
C ALA A 353 -11.38 -9.43 15.54
N ALA A 354 -11.39 -10.69 15.08
CA ALA A 354 -12.31 -11.63 15.71
C ALA A 354 -12.03 -11.67 17.20
N ALA A 355 -13.08 -11.54 17.98
CA ALA A 355 -13.01 -11.83 19.40
C ALA A 355 -12.86 -13.34 19.65
N SER A 356 -12.39 -14.12 18.66
CA SER A 356 -11.96 -15.49 18.86
C SER A 356 -10.55 -15.48 19.42
N GLU A 357 -10.28 -16.32 20.41
CA GLU A 357 -8.90 -16.68 20.75
C GLU A 357 -8.23 -17.26 19.50
N ALA A 358 -6.94 -16.99 19.32
CA ALA A 358 -6.18 -17.61 18.26
C ALA A 358 -6.05 -19.11 18.57
N VAL A 359 -6.34 -19.94 17.57
CA VAL A 359 -6.17 -21.38 17.67
C VAL A 359 -4.76 -21.72 17.23
N LYS A 360 -4.04 -22.47 18.06
CA LYS A 360 -2.72 -22.99 17.75
C LYS A 360 -2.83 -24.18 16.81
N ILE A 361 -2.34 -24.01 15.58
CA ILE A 361 -2.34 -25.04 14.55
C ILE A 361 -0.90 -25.47 14.28
N PRO A 362 -0.48 -26.67 14.74
CA PRO A 362 0.74 -27.27 14.24
C PRO A 362 0.56 -27.63 12.77
N ILE A 363 1.59 -27.39 11.97
CA ILE A 363 1.64 -27.76 10.56
C ILE A 363 2.88 -28.62 10.36
N LEU A 364 2.68 -29.88 9.96
CA LEU A 364 3.74 -30.85 9.74
C LEU A 364 4.16 -30.80 8.28
N VAL A 365 5.47 -30.78 8.00
CA VAL A 365 6.01 -30.85 6.63
C VAL A 365 6.86 -32.10 6.43
N TYR A 366 6.63 -32.78 5.32
CA TYR A 366 7.45 -33.83 4.74
C TYR A 366 7.79 -33.46 3.29
N HIS A 367 8.79 -34.12 2.70
CA HIS A 367 9.12 -33.96 1.28
C HIS A 367 9.11 -35.35 0.64
N HIS A 368 10.26 -36.04 0.62
CA HIS A 368 10.40 -37.36 0.02
C HIS A 368 10.20 -38.48 1.07
N ILE A 369 9.64 -39.61 0.65
CA ILE A 369 9.52 -40.81 1.48
C ILE A 369 10.25 -41.95 0.78
N ASP A 370 11.38 -42.38 1.34
CA ASP A 370 12.22 -43.39 0.71
C ASP A 370 13.06 -44.14 1.76
N ASP A 371 13.21 -45.45 1.58
CA ASP A 371 14.03 -46.31 2.41
C ASP A 371 15.47 -46.46 1.87
N ASP A 372 15.70 -46.14 0.59
CA ASP A 372 17.03 -46.22 -0.05
C ASP A 372 17.37 -44.94 -0.86
N PRO A 373 17.43 -43.77 -0.19
CA PRO A 373 17.72 -42.53 -0.88
C PRO A 373 19.16 -42.50 -1.36
N TYR A 374 19.37 -41.99 -2.58
CA TYR A 374 20.71 -41.72 -3.11
C TYR A 374 21.60 -40.92 -2.15
N GLU A 375 21.06 -39.88 -1.50
CA GLU A 375 21.75 -39.12 -0.43
C GLU A 375 20.79 -38.84 0.75
N PRO A 376 20.93 -39.55 1.88
CA PRO A 376 20.11 -39.31 3.07
C PRO A 376 20.27 -37.89 3.60
N ASN A 377 19.14 -37.19 3.84
CA ASN A 377 19.13 -35.85 4.43
C ASN A 377 17.82 -35.61 5.20
N SER A 378 17.69 -34.43 5.81
CA SER A 378 16.54 -34.08 6.67
C SER A 378 15.18 -33.95 5.95
N LEU A 379 15.15 -34.06 4.62
CA LEU A 379 13.94 -34.00 3.79
C LEU A 379 13.45 -35.38 3.34
N ILE A 380 14.24 -36.45 3.56
CA ILE A 380 13.89 -37.82 3.13
C ILE A 380 13.58 -38.68 4.35
N THR A 381 12.32 -39.09 4.47
CA THR A 381 11.83 -39.87 5.60
C THR A 381 11.65 -41.35 5.21
N PRO A 382 12.21 -42.31 5.96
CA PRO A 382 11.95 -43.74 5.73
C PRO A 382 10.46 -44.09 5.78
N VAL A 383 10.02 -45.05 4.99
CA VAL A 383 8.61 -45.44 4.87
C VAL A 383 8.05 -45.90 6.22
N ALA A 384 8.81 -46.74 6.93
CA ALA A 384 8.45 -47.21 8.26
C ALA A 384 8.35 -46.07 9.30
N LYS A 385 9.21 -45.05 9.16
CA LYS A 385 9.20 -43.88 10.03
C LYS A 385 7.97 -43.02 9.78
N PHE A 386 7.64 -42.75 8.52
CA PHE A 386 6.43 -42.00 8.18
C PHE A 386 5.17 -42.69 8.72
N ARG A 387 5.04 -44.01 8.54
CA ARG A 387 3.92 -44.77 9.12
C ARG A 387 3.88 -44.63 10.65
N SER A 388 5.02 -44.81 11.32
CA SER A 388 5.11 -44.65 12.78
C SER A 388 4.71 -43.25 13.25
N ASP A 389 5.10 -42.20 12.53
CA ASP A 389 4.69 -40.82 12.83
C ASP A 389 3.17 -40.66 12.73
N MET A 390 2.56 -41.14 11.65
CA MET A 390 1.12 -40.99 11.44
C MET A 390 0.30 -41.79 12.47
N GLU A 391 0.77 -42.99 12.84
CA GLU A 391 0.16 -43.78 13.91
C GLU A 391 0.28 -43.08 15.27
N ALA A 392 1.44 -42.48 15.57
CA ALA A 392 1.64 -41.73 16.80
C ALA A 392 0.79 -40.45 16.85
N VAL A 393 0.68 -39.72 15.73
CA VAL A 393 -0.21 -38.57 15.56
C VAL A 393 -1.67 -38.97 15.82
N LYS A 394 -2.11 -40.11 15.26
CA LYS A 394 -3.47 -40.61 15.46
C LYS A 394 -3.71 -41.02 16.91
N ALA A 395 -2.76 -41.73 17.53
CA ALA A 395 -2.84 -42.12 18.93
C ALA A 395 -2.88 -40.91 19.89
N ALA A 396 -2.25 -39.80 19.51
CA ALA A 396 -2.28 -38.54 20.25
C ALA A 396 -3.59 -37.75 20.09
N GLY A 397 -4.51 -38.22 19.24
CA GLY A 397 -5.85 -37.64 19.06
C GLY A 397 -5.92 -36.41 18.16
N PHE A 398 -4.94 -36.22 17.28
CA PHE A 398 -4.98 -35.15 16.27
C PHE A 398 -6.00 -35.45 15.17
N ASN A 399 -6.68 -34.40 14.72
CA ASN A 399 -7.62 -34.44 13.60
C ASN A 399 -7.06 -33.59 12.45
N THR A 400 -6.81 -34.22 11.31
CA THR A 400 -6.12 -33.56 10.20
C THR A 400 -7.07 -32.68 9.38
N VAL A 401 -6.60 -31.49 9.01
CA VAL A 401 -7.31 -30.53 8.16
C VAL A 401 -6.45 -30.14 6.96
N PHE A 402 -7.09 -29.70 5.88
CA PHE A 402 -6.36 -29.04 4.78
C PHE A 402 -5.95 -27.62 5.18
N ILE A 403 -5.00 -27.02 4.47
CA ILE A 403 -4.72 -25.59 4.64
C ILE A 403 -5.93 -24.75 4.20
N SER A 404 -6.67 -25.19 3.17
CA SER A 404 -7.94 -24.58 2.74
C SER A 404 -9.04 -24.61 3.82
N ASP A 405 -9.05 -25.62 4.70
CA ASP A 405 -9.96 -25.64 5.87
C ASP A 405 -9.64 -24.52 6.87
N LEU A 406 -8.36 -24.09 6.96
CA LEU A 406 -7.97 -22.95 7.79
C LEU A 406 -8.46 -21.63 7.19
N ILE A 407 -8.44 -21.50 5.86
CA ILE A 407 -9.03 -20.35 5.15
C ILE A 407 -10.53 -20.28 5.45
N ASP A 408 -11.25 -21.40 5.32
CA ASP A 408 -12.68 -21.47 5.62
C ASP A 408 -13.00 -21.16 7.08
N TYR A 409 -12.14 -21.56 8.02
CA TYR A 409 -12.26 -21.18 9.43
C TYR A 409 -12.11 -19.68 9.63
N VAL A 410 -11.11 -19.07 8.99
CA VAL A 410 -10.91 -17.62 9.08
C VAL A 410 -12.07 -16.86 8.45
N ASP A 411 -12.61 -17.34 7.34
CA ASP A 411 -13.77 -16.75 6.67
C ASP A 411 -15.10 -17.03 7.42
N GLY A 412 -15.09 -17.80 8.52
CA GLY A 412 -16.28 -18.15 9.30
C GLY A 412 -17.22 -19.14 8.61
N LYS A 413 -16.75 -19.84 7.58
CA LYS A 413 -17.52 -20.85 6.83
C LYS A 413 -17.51 -22.22 7.50
N LYS A 414 -16.50 -22.51 8.32
CA LYS A 414 -16.27 -23.84 8.91
C LYS A 414 -15.67 -23.74 10.32
N GLU A 415 -16.04 -24.66 11.20
CA GLU A 415 -15.35 -24.85 12.48
C GLU A 415 -14.19 -25.85 12.35
N LEU A 416 -13.11 -25.64 13.11
CA LEU A 416 -12.01 -26.60 13.19
C LEU A 416 -12.36 -27.75 14.13
N PRO A 417 -11.90 -28.99 13.84
CA PRO A 417 -12.06 -30.10 14.77
C PRO A 417 -11.22 -29.89 16.03
N GLU A 418 -11.49 -30.68 17.08
CA GLU A 418 -10.61 -30.73 18.25
C GLU A 418 -9.20 -31.22 17.85
N ASN A 419 -8.16 -30.68 18.50
CA ASN A 419 -6.75 -30.98 18.20
C ASN A 419 -6.43 -30.94 16.69
N PRO A 420 -6.68 -29.81 16.00
CA PRO A 420 -6.44 -29.72 14.57
C PRO A 420 -4.93 -29.82 14.26
N LEU A 421 -4.61 -30.49 13.15
CA LEU A 421 -3.25 -30.61 12.61
C LEU A 421 -3.31 -30.47 11.09
N ALA A 422 -2.44 -29.66 10.48
CA ALA A 422 -2.26 -29.73 9.03
C ALA A 422 -1.04 -30.60 8.70
N ILE A 423 -1.17 -31.48 7.72
CA ILE A 423 -0.06 -32.26 7.16
C ILE A 423 0.20 -31.71 5.76
N THR A 424 1.48 -31.43 5.47
CA THR A 424 1.91 -30.85 4.20
C THR A 424 3.04 -31.66 3.59
N PHE A 425 3.04 -31.76 2.27
CA PHE A 425 4.16 -32.26 1.48
C PHE A 425 4.57 -31.22 0.46
N ASP A 426 5.87 -31.05 0.29
CA ASP A 426 6.44 -30.17 -0.73
C ASP A 426 6.96 -31.00 -1.92
N ASP A 427 7.18 -30.32 -3.04
CA ASP A 427 7.77 -30.78 -4.32
C ASP A 427 6.88 -31.67 -5.20
N GLY A 428 6.13 -32.62 -4.64
CA GLY A 428 5.27 -33.53 -5.39
C GLY A 428 5.95 -34.84 -5.86
N TYR A 429 6.82 -35.40 -5.02
CA TYR A 429 7.52 -36.65 -5.32
C TYR A 429 6.56 -37.82 -5.53
N TYR A 430 6.94 -38.74 -6.42
CA TYR A 430 6.21 -39.99 -6.67
C TYR A 430 5.98 -40.80 -5.39
N SER A 431 6.94 -40.76 -4.46
CA SER A 431 6.80 -41.38 -3.14
C SER A 431 5.59 -40.90 -2.33
N ASN A 432 5.13 -39.66 -2.56
CA ASN A 432 3.93 -39.15 -1.87
C ASN A 432 2.68 -39.91 -2.33
N TYR A 433 2.62 -40.30 -3.60
CA TYR A 433 1.58 -41.17 -4.14
C TYR A 433 1.78 -42.64 -3.72
N GLU A 434 2.98 -43.18 -3.86
CA GLU A 434 3.25 -44.60 -3.62
C GLU A 434 3.17 -44.98 -2.13
N TYR A 435 3.75 -44.16 -1.25
CA TYR A 435 3.94 -44.52 0.17
C TYR A 435 3.10 -43.67 1.11
N ALA A 436 3.02 -42.34 0.90
CA ALA A 436 2.31 -41.47 1.83
C ALA A 436 0.79 -41.61 1.72
N TYR A 437 0.26 -41.52 0.51
CA TYR A 437 -1.17 -41.51 0.23
C TYR A 437 -1.90 -42.75 0.76
N PRO A 438 -1.41 -44.00 0.58
CA PRO A 438 -2.07 -45.18 1.14
C PRO A 438 -2.13 -45.18 2.67
N VAL A 439 -1.07 -44.73 3.34
CA VAL A 439 -1.03 -44.63 4.82
C VAL A 439 -2.04 -43.57 5.31
N LEU A 440 -2.07 -42.39 4.68
CA LEU A 440 -3.02 -41.33 5.03
C LEU A 440 -4.46 -41.79 4.82
N LYS A 441 -4.74 -42.48 3.71
CA LYS A 441 -6.05 -43.04 3.39
C LYS A 441 -6.49 -44.12 4.39
N GLU A 442 -5.60 -45.03 4.77
CA GLU A 442 -5.84 -46.07 5.78
C GLU A 442 -6.18 -45.44 7.14
N LEU A 443 -5.47 -44.37 7.50
CA LEU A 443 -5.65 -43.66 8.76
C LEU A 443 -6.75 -42.58 8.71
N GLY A 444 -7.39 -42.34 7.56
CA GLY A 444 -8.42 -41.31 7.40
C GLY A 444 -7.88 -39.89 7.62
N PHE A 445 -6.60 -39.68 7.35
CA PHE A 445 -5.95 -38.38 7.44
C PHE A 445 -5.99 -37.62 6.12
N LYS A 446 -5.93 -36.30 6.24
CA LYS A 446 -5.89 -35.34 5.15
C LYS A 446 -4.52 -34.67 5.08
N ALA A 447 -4.08 -34.33 3.87
CA ALA A 447 -2.87 -33.56 3.68
C ALA A 447 -2.96 -32.62 2.47
N THR A 448 -2.21 -31.53 2.52
CA THR A 448 -2.01 -30.62 1.38
C THR A 448 -0.66 -30.95 0.72
N ILE A 449 -0.60 -31.06 -0.60
CA ILE A 449 0.67 -31.22 -1.34
C ILE A 449 0.87 -30.01 -2.24
N SER A 450 1.95 -29.27 -2.02
CA SER A 450 2.34 -28.15 -2.89
C SER A 450 3.31 -28.66 -3.93
N ILE A 451 2.92 -28.62 -5.21
CA ILE A 451 3.65 -29.26 -6.31
C ILE A 451 4.39 -28.26 -7.20
N ILE A 452 5.54 -28.68 -7.72
CA ILE A 452 6.32 -27.91 -8.70
C ILE A 452 5.86 -28.29 -10.11
N GLY A 453 5.35 -27.31 -10.87
CA GLY A 453 4.70 -27.60 -12.15
C GLY A 453 5.61 -28.24 -13.20
N TRP A 454 6.86 -27.82 -13.26
CA TRP A 454 7.85 -28.36 -14.19
C TRP A 454 8.09 -29.85 -13.96
N SER A 455 8.13 -30.33 -12.71
CA SER A 455 8.57 -31.69 -12.39
C SER A 455 7.47 -32.75 -12.50
N VAL A 456 6.18 -32.37 -12.53
CA VAL A 456 5.04 -33.30 -12.54
C VAL A 456 5.18 -34.37 -13.63
N GLY A 457 5.13 -35.65 -13.22
CA GLY A 457 5.21 -36.82 -14.08
C GLY A 457 6.59 -37.08 -14.71
N ARG A 458 7.65 -36.43 -14.22
CA ARG A 458 9.02 -36.66 -14.70
C ARG A 458 9.76 -37.65 -13.82
N GLU A 459 10.73 -38.32 -14.44
CA GLU A 459 11.66 -39.25 -13.79
C GLU A 459 13.12 -38.75 -13.82
N GLU A 460 13.40 -37.71 -14.61
CA GLU A 460 14.75 -37.14 -14.80
C GLU A 460 14.72 -35.61 -14.81
N HIS A 461 15.82 -34.98 -14.36
CA HIS A 461 16.01 -33.53 -14.44
C HIS A 461 16.18 -33.07 -15.90
N ARG A 462 15.79 -31.83 -16.22
CA ARG A 462 16.16 -31.17 -17.50
C ARG A 462 17.67 -30.98 -17.72
N ILE A 463 18.47 -31.08 -16.66
CA ILE A 463 19.92 -30.93 -16.71
C ILE A 463 20.49 -32.35 -16.70
N PRO A 464 21.07 -32.83 -17.80
CA PRO A 464 21.59 -34.19 -17.87
C PRO A 464 22.59 -34.47 -16.73
N GLY A 465 22.35 -35.55 -15.99
CA GLY A 465 23.22 -35.97 -14.88
C GLY A 465 23.00 -35.25 -13.56
N LYS A 466 22.11 -34.24 -13.47
CA LYS A 466 21.68 -33.69 -12.18
C LYS A 466 20.74 -34.70 -11.50
N GLN A 467 21.01 -34.98 -10.22
CA GLN A 467 20.20 -35.88 -9.42
C GLN A 467 18.74 -35.41 -9.37
N PHE A 468 17.81 -36.35 -9.48
CA PHE A 468 16.38 -36.07 -9.50
C PHE A 468 15.62 -37.28 -9.01
N TYR A 469 14.64 -37.05 -8.13
CA TYR A 469 13.71 -38.08 -7.70
C TYR A 469 12.42 -37.98 -8.52
N PRO A 470 11.83 -39.11 -8.96
CA PRO A 470 10.60 -39.08 -9.74
C PRO A 470 9.46 -38.35 -9.03
N HIS A 471 8.60 -37.70 -9.82
CA HIS A 471 7.41 -36.99 -9.35
C HIS A 471 6.14 -37.68 -9.85
N PHE A 472 5.05 -37.60 -9.09
CA PHE A 472 3.79 -38.19 -9.54
C PHE A 472 3.22 -37.47 -10.77
N THR A 473 2.43 -38.19 -11.54
CA THR A 473 1.74 -37.70 -12.74
C THR A 473 0.49 -36.89 -12.41
N TRP A 474 -0.05 -36.14 -13.37
CA TRP A 474 -1.33 -35.44 -13.21
C TRP A 474 -2.50 -36.40 -12.96
N GLU A 475 -2.47 -37.60 -13.55
CA GLU A 475 -3.47 -38.64 -13.33
C GLU A 475 -3.46 -39.12 -11.87
N GLN A 476 -2.26 -39.31 -11.29
CA GLN A 476 -2.08 -39.68 -9.88
C GLN A 476 -2.46 -38.52 -8.94
N ALA A 477 -2.11 -37.28 -9.30
CA ALA A 477 -2.55 -36.09 -8.57
C ALA A 477 -4.07 -36.00 -8.54
N LYS A 478 -4.73 -36.27 -9.67
CA LYS A 478 -6.19 -36.30 -9.78
C LYS A 478 -6.82 -37.41 -8.96
N GLU A 479 -6.25 -38.61 -8.96
CA GLU A 479 -6.72 -39.70 -8.10
C GLU A 479 -6.68 -39.30 -6.61
N MET A 480 -5.56 -38.71 -6.18
CA MET A 480 -5.40 -38.23 -4.81
C MET A 480 -6.40 -37.12 -4.47
N GLN A 481 -6.57 -36.13 -5.35
CA GLN A 481 -7.53 -35.01 -5.19
C GLN A 481 -8.98 -35.52 -5.11
N ASP A 482 -9.40 -36.33 -6.09
CA ASP A 482 -10.77 -36.85 -6.19
C ASP A 482 -11.14 -37.78 -5.02
N SER A 483 -10.14 -38.33 -4.30
CA SER A 483 -10.37 -39.13 -3.10
C SER A 483 -10.78 -38.32 -1.86
N GLY A 484 -10.60 -36.99 -1.88
CA GLY A 484 -10.89 -36.11 -0.74
C GLY A 484 -9.90 -36.22 0.41
N ILE A 485 -8.78 -36.92 0.21
CA ILE A 485 -7.69 -37.12 1.17
C ILE A 485 -6.54 -36.12 0.95
N ILE A 486 -6.31 -35.71 -0.31
CA ILE A 486 -5.24 -34.79 -0.68
C ILE A 486 -5.82 -33.52 -1.31
N ASP A 487 -5.23 -32.38 -0.97
CA ASP A 487 -5.46 -31.08 -1.61
C ASP A 487 -4.17 -30.61 -2.30
N ILE A 488 -4.19 -30.49 -3.63
CA ILE A 488 -3.03 -30.12 -4.45
C ILE A 488 -2.96 -28.61 -4.63
N GLN A 489 -1.83 -28.01 -4.24
CA GLN A 489 -1.62 -26.56 -4.17
C GLN A 489 -0.29 -26.14 -4.82
N ASN A 490 0.01 -24.83 -4.82
CA ASN A 490 1.04 -24.24 -5.66
C ASN A 490 2.42 -24.19 -4.98
N HIS A 491 3.46 -24.70 -5.67
CA HIS A 491 4.86 -24.56 -5.30
C HIS A 491 5.74 -24.01 -6.44
N THR A 492 5.18 -23.07 -7.21
CA THR A 492 5.74 -22.50 -8.45
C THR A 492 5.65 -23.44 -9.65
N LEU A 493 5.71 -22.88 -10.85
CA LEU A 493 5.91 -23.65 -12.07
C LEU A 493 7.37 -24.09 -12.17
N ASP A 494 8.31 -23.13 -12.05
CA ASP A 494 9.72 -23.36 -12.34
C ASP A 494 10.68 -22.47 -11.53
N MET A 495 10.22 -21.94 -10.39
CA MET A 495 11.01 -21.10 -9.48
C MET A 495 11.42 -21.87 -8.22
N HIS A 496 11.92 -23.10 -8.39
CA HIS A 496 12.32 -24.00 -7.30
C HIS A 496 13.81 -24.42 -7.39
N GLU A 497 14.67 -23.51 -7.83
CA GLU A 497 16.12 -23.71 -7.87
C GLU A 497 16.81 -22.78 -6.87
N SER A 498 18.01 -23.13 -6.41
CA SER A 498 18.81 -22.26 -5.54
C SER A 498 20.28 -22.60 -5.69
N GLU A 499 21.06 -21.66 -6.23
CA GLU A 499 22.51 -21.76 -6.31
C GLU A 499 23.12 -20.46 -5.74
N PRO A 500 23.36 -20.38 -4.41
CA PRO A 500 23.83 -19.16 -3.76
C PRO A 500 25.11 -18.55 -4.35
N GLU A 501 25.96 -19.39 -4.95
CA GLU A 501 27.23 -18.99 -5.59
C GLU A 501 27.05 -18.50 -7.04
N ASN A 502 25.86 -18.65 -7.62
CA ASN A 502 25.56 -18.33 -9.00
C ASN A 502 24.41 -17.31 -9.10
N PRO A 503 24.70 -16.00 -9.20
CA PRO A 503 23.67 -14.95 -9.21
C PRO A 503 22.79 -14.97 -10.48
N ALA A 504 23.12 -15.78 -11.49
CA ALA A 504 22.27 -15.99 -12.66
C ALA A 504 21.10 -16.96 -12.38
N VAL A 505 21.13 -17.68 -11.26
CA VAL A 505 20.06 -18.57 -10.82
C VAL A 505 19.25 -17.87 -9.75
N ARG A 506 17.95 -17.73 -9.98
CA ARG A 506 17.03 -17.20 -8.98
C ARG A 506 16.95 -18.16 -7.80
N SER A 507 17.15 -17.66 -6.58
CA SER A 507 16.99 -18.44 -5.35
C SER A 507 15.51 -18.54 -4.98
N GLY A 508 14.87 -19.62 -5.40
CA GLY A 508 13.43 -19.84 -5.25
C GLY A 508 12.65 -18.73 -5.95
N ILE A 509 11.83 -18.03 -5.19
CA ILE A 509 11.06 -16.88 -5.67
C ILE A 509 11.69 -15.53 -5.33
N LEU A 510 12.93 -15.46 -4.81
CA LEU A 510 13.50 -14.16 -4.44
C LEU A 510 13.79 -13.31 -5.68
N GLN A 511 13.68 -11.99 -5.50
CA GLN A 511 14.10 -11.02 -6.50
C GLN A 511 15.61 -11.11 -6.73
N MET A 512 16.04 -11.08 -8.00
CA MET A 512 17.47 -11.08 -8.33
C MET A 512 18.08 -9.69 -8.10
N THR A 513 19.40 -9.63 -7.86
CA THR A 513 20.11 -8.38 -7.49
C THR A 513 19.93 -7.23 -8.48
N ASP A 514 19.88 -7.53 -9.79
CA ASP A 514 19.75 -6.52 -10.85
C ASP A 514 18.34 -6.45 -11.46
N GLU A 515 17.36 -7.14 -10.87
CA GLU A 515 16.00 -7.20 -11.37
C GLU A 515 15.16 -6.04 -10.81
N THR A 516 14.46 -5.31 -11.68
CA THR A 516 13.56 -4.26 -11.21
C THR A 516 12.33 -4.85 -10.53
N ASN A 517 11.66 -4.09 -9.64
CA ASN A 517 10.44 -4.57 -8.99
C ASN A 517 9.34 -4.94 -10.00
N GLY A 518 9.28 -4.24 -11.14
CA GLY A 518 8.31 -4.53 -12.21
C GLY A 518 8.61 -5.83 -12.92
N ASP A 519 9.86 -6.05 -13.32
CA ASP A 519 10.30 -7.29 -13.97
C ASP A 519 10.12 -8.49 -13.04
N TYR A 520 10.46 -8.32 -11.76
CA TYR A 520 10.25 -9.31 -10.72
C TYR A 520 8.77 -9.64 -10.52
N ALA A 521 7.92 -8.62 -10.41
CA ALA A 521 6.48 -8.81 -10.26
C ALA A 521 5.91 -9.59 -11.44
N LEU A 522 6.27 -9.21 -12.67
CA LEU A 522 5.85 -9.90 -13.88
C LEU A 522 6.34 -11.36 -13.90
N ALA A 523 7.61 -11.60 -13.57
CA ALA A 523 8.20 -12.94 -13.55
C ALA A 523 7.49 -13.85 -12.54
N LEU A 524 7.31 -13.39 -11.30
CA LEU A 524 6.65 -14.15 -10.24
C LEU A 524 5.18 -14.42 -10.59
N GLN A 525 4.43 -13.38 -11.00
CA GLN A 525 3.01 -13.53 -11.37
C GLN A 525 2.81 -14.46 -12.55
N THR A 526 3.71 -14.40 -13.54
CA THR A 526 3.66 -15.27 -14.72
C THR A 526 3.88 -16.73 -14.33
N ASP A 527 4.93 -17.02 -13.57
CA ASP A 527 5.29 -18.38 -13.15
C ASP A 527 4.19 -18.98 -12.26
N VAL A 528 3.83 -18.27 -11.18
CA VAL A 528 2.84 -18.72 -10.21
C VAL A 528 1.46 -18.86 -10.86
N GLY A 529 1.05 -17.88 -11.68
CA GLY A 529 -0.26 -17.88 -12.34
C GLY A 529 -0.37 -18.87 -13.50
N LEU A 530 0.75 -19.29 -14.11
CA LEU A 530 0.74 -20.44 -15.03
C LEU A 530 0.53 -21.75 -14.27
N MET A 531 1.19 -21.93 -13.14
CA MET A 531 1.04 -23.15 -12.34
C MET A 531 -0.38 -23.29 -11.79
N GLU A 532 -0.93 -22.21 -11.24
CA GLU A 532 -2.31 -22.12 -10.78
C GLU A 532 -3.30 -22.63 -11.84
N ARG A 533 -3.26 -22.05 -13.03
CA ARG A 533 -4.12 -22.46 -14.16
C ARG A 533 -3.92 -23.93 -14.56
N GLN A 534 -2.70 -24.46 -14.46
CA GLN A 534 -2.44 -25.87 -14.76
C GLN A 534 -3.10 -26.79 -13.74
N ILE A 535 -2.98 -26.50 -12.45
CA ILE A 535 -3.62 -27.28 -11.39
C ILE A 535 -5.15 -27.20 -11.57
N GLU A 536 -5.72 -25.99 -11.63
CA GLU A 536 -7.17 -25.80 -11.69
C GLU A 536 -7.79 -26.48 -12.92
N SER A 537 -7.17 -26.34 -14.09
CA SER A 537 -7.70 -26.93 -15.33
C SER A 537 -7.61 -28.46 -15.36
N ARG A 538 -6.67 -29.06 -14.63
CA ARG A 538 -6.44 -30.52 -14.63
C ARG A 538 -7.16 -31.23 -13.50
N LEU A 539 -7.28 -30.57 -12.34
CA LEU A 539 -7.75 -31.18 -11.11
C LEU A 539 -9.14 -30.65 -10.68
N GLY A 540 -9.50 -29.43 -11.07
CA GLY A 540 -10.80 -28.82 -10.79
C GLY A 540 -10.99 -28.30 -9.37
N ASN A 541 -9.92 -28.26 -8.55
CA ASN A 541 -9.91 -27.59 -7.25
C ASN A 541 -9.49 -26.12 -7.37
N GLU A 542 -9.82 -25.32 -6.36
CA GLU A 542 -9.35 -23.94 -6.21
C GLU A 542 -7.90 -23.92 -5.70
N VAL A 543 -7.06 -23.09 -6.30
CA VAL A 543 -5.67 -22.91 -5.89
C VAL A 543 -5.51 -21.55 -5.23
N ASN A 544 -5.46 -21.56 -3.90
CA ASN A 544 -5.35 -20.34 -3.09
C ASN A 544 -4.36 -20.48 -1.92
N VAL A 545 -3.56 -21.56 -1.92
CA VAL A 545 -2.49 -21.80 -0.96
C VAL A 545 -1.14 -21.86 -1.71
N PHE A 546 -0.15 -21.14 -1.20
CA PHE A 546 1.19 -21.09 -1.78
C PHE A 546 2.26 -21.52 -0.78
N THR A 547 3.11 -22.47 -1.14
CA THR A 547 4.31 -22.79 -0.35
C THR A 547 5.52 -22.09 -0.95
N TYR A 548 6.30 -21.38 -0.13
CA TYR A 548 7.53 -20.73 -0.57
C TYR A 548 8.65 -21.76 -0.81
N PRO A 549 9.23 -21.87 -2.02
CA PRO A 549 10.43 -22.68 -2.28
C PRO A 549 11.54 -22.35 -1.29
N PHE A 550 12.09 -23.37 -0.63
CA PHE A 550 13.11 -23.25 0.44
C PHE A 550 12.66 -22.42 1.67
N GLY A 551 11.41 -21.96 1.71
CA GLY A 551 10.91 -20.95 2.64
C GLY A 551 11.42 -19.54 2.34
N PHE A 552 11.98 -19.31 1.16
CA PHE A 552 12.48 -18.01 0.75
C PHE A 552 11.35 -17.14 0.22
N TYR A 553 11.17 -15.99 0.85
CA TYR A 553 10.20 -14.99 0.43
C TYR A 553 10.68 -13.61 0.84
N SER A 554 10.17 -12.61 0.12
CA SER A 554 10.25 -11.22 0.50
C SER A 554 8.86 -10.68 0.81
N HIS A 555 8.83 -9.48 1.36
CA HIS A 555 7.61 -8.72 1.50
C HIS A 555 6.90 -8.45 0.15
N LEU A 556 7.66 -8.21 -0.91
CA LEU A 556 7.11 -7.99 -2.25
C LEU A 556 6.50 -9.29 -2.80
N SER A 557 7.15 -10.46 -2.67
CA SER A 557 6.50 -11.72 -3.09
C SER A 557 5.20 -11.98 -2.35
N GLU A 558 5.18 -11.80 -1.03
CA GLU A 558 3.96 -12.08 -0.25
C GLU A 558 2.81 -11.16 -0.68
N GLN A 559 3.11 -9.90 -0.98
CA GLN A 559 2.10 -8.97 -1.48
C GLN A 559 1.61 -9.36 -2.88
N LEU A 560 2.54 -9.72 -3.79
CA LEU A 560 2.20 -10.21 -5.13
C LEU A 560 1.27 -11.42 -5.06
N LEU A 561 1.56 -12.38 -4.19
CA LEU A 561 0.70 -13.55 -3.96
C LEU A 561 -0.68 -13.16 -3.43
N LYS A 562 -0.76 -12.24 -2.45
CA LYS A 562 -2.05 -11.74 -1.93
C LYS A 562 -2.91 -11.16 -3.05
N ASP A 563 -2.32 -10.39 -3.95
CA ASP A 563 -3.08 -9.69 -4.98
C ASP A 563 -3.38 -10.58 -6.18
N MET A 564 -2.63 -11.68 -6.36
CA MET A 564 -3.02 -12.80 -7.22
C MET A 564 -4.17 -13.63 -6.64
N GLY A 565 -4.58 -13.41 -5.39
CA GLY A 565 -5.70 -14.10 -4.76
C GLY A 565 -5.31 -15.23 -3.81
N TYR A 566 -4.00 -15.48 -3.57
CA TYR A 566 -3.57 -16.44 -2.57
C TYR A 566 -4.00 -16.00 -1.18
N ARG A 567 -4.66 -16.92 -0.47
CA ARG A 567 -5.28 -16.71 0.83
C ARG A 567 -4.43 -17.22 1.99
N ALA A 568 -3.49 -18.13 1.73
CA ALA A 568 -2.54 -18.62 2.71
C ALA A 568 -1.14 -18.87 2.11
N THR A 569 -0.09 -18.63 2.91
CA THR A 569 1.30 -18.92 2.49
C THR A 569 2.08 -19.69 3.55
N LEU A 570 2.94 -20.63 3.13
CA LEU A 570 3.69 -21.51 4.02
C LEU A 570 5.20 -21.32 3.90
N THR A 571 5.91 -21.31 5.04
CA THR A 571 7.37 -21.12 5.14
C THR A 571 8.05 -22.35 5.74
N THR A 572 9.38 -22.41 5.69
CA THR A 572 10.17 -23.43 6.40
C THR A 572 10.50 -23.05 7.85
N THR A 573 9.97 -21.92 8.34
CA THR A 573 10.22 -21.47 9.72
C THR A 573 9.59 -22.45 10.70
N SER A 574 10.40 -23.05 11.57
CA SER A 574 9.92 -23.98 12.58
C SER A 574 9.05 -23.30 13.63
N GLY A 575 7.87 -23.87 13.91
CA GLY A 575 6.99 -23.40 14.97
C GLY A 575 5.52 -23.79 14.76
N ILE A 576 4.70 -23.40 15.74
CA ILE A 576 3.24 -23.54 15.69
C ILE A 576 2.65 -22.22 15.19
N SER A 577 1.70 -22.31 14.27
CA SER A 577 0.99 -21.15 13.73
C SER A 577 -0.21 -20.78 14.61
N GLU A 578 -0.49 -19.50 14.74
CA GLU A 578 -1.64 -18.99 15.49
C GLU A 578 -2.67 -18.46 14.49
N ILE A 579 -3.79 -19.17 14.33
CA ILE A 579 -4.83 -18.85 13.35
C ILE A 579 -6.02 -18.24 14.05
N LYS A 580 -6.50 -17.12 13.55
CA LYS A 580 -7.57 -16.37 14.18
C LYS A 580 -8.73 -16.20 13.21
N ALA A 581 -9.95 -16.57 13.64
CA ALA A 581 -11.14 -16.33 12.86
C ALA A 581 -11.21 -14.85 12.45
N GLY A 582 -11.84 -14.50 11.32
CA GLY A 582 -11.99 -13.11 10.85
C GLY A 582 -10.70 -12.32 10.55
N ASP A 583 -9.51 -12.87 10.83
CA ASP A 583 -8.23 -12.20 10.58
C ASP A 583 -7.41 -12.95 9.51
N PRO A 584 -7.61 -12.62 8.22
CA PRO A 584 -6.91 -13.27 7.11
C PRO A 584 -5.40 -13.10 7.16
N ARG A 585 -4.88 -12.12 7.91
CA ARG A 585 -3.43 -11.90 8.05
C ARG A 585 -2.74 -13.05 8.77
N THR A 586 -3.47 -13.82 9.58
CA THR A 586 -2.94 -14.98 10.30
C THR A 586 -2.67 -16.20 9.42
N LEU A 587 -3.07 -16.16 8.14
CA LEU A 587 -2.87 -17.25 7.18
C LEU A 587 -1.59 -17.11 6.35
N PHE A 588 -0.82 -16.03 6.54
CA PHE A 588 0.40 -15.77 5.78
C PHE A 588 1.64 -16.07 6.60
N ALA A 589 2.69 -16.51 5.90
CA ALA A 589 3.97 -16.94 6.45
C ALA A 589 3.84 -18.02 7.54
N LEU A 590 2.96 -19.00 7.31
CA LEU A 590 2.68 -20.08 8.26
C LEU A 590 3.95 -20.88 8.58
N LYS A 591 4.11 -21.15 9.87
CA LYS A 591 5.24 -21.92 10.43
C LYS A 591 4.96 -23.41 10.34
N ARG A 592 6.00 -24.19 10.08
CA ARG A 592 5.91 -25.64 9.86
C ARG A 592 6.96 -26.40 10.66
N ILE A 593 6.59 -27.51 11.25
CA ILE A 593 7.47 -28.43 11.96
C ILE A 593 7.90 -29.52 10.98
N ASN A 594 9.21 -29.69 10.79
CA ASN A 594 9.73 -30.77 9.95
C ASN A 594 9.63 -32.12 10.68
N GLY A 595 8.95 -33.08 10.06
CA GLY A 595 8.78 -34.45 10.56
C GLY A 595 9.94 -35.41 10.26
N GLY A 596 10.98 -34.92 9.58
CA GLY A 596 12.10 -35.65 8.98
C GLY A 596 12.77 -36.75 9.82
N PRO A 597 13.69 -37.51 9.21
CA PRO A 597 14.14 -38.81 9.71
C PRO A 597 14.77 -38.78 11.11
N GLU A 598 15.29 -37.63 11.53
CA GLU A 598 16.06 -37.48 12.76
C GLU A 598 15.20 -37.35 14.04
N VAL A 599 13.90 -37.08 13.91
CA VAL A 599 13.02 -36.82 15.06
C VAL A 599 12.23 -38.08 15.42
N PRO A 600 12.42 -38.68 16.62
CA PRO A 600 11.60 -39.81 17.05
C PRO A 600 10.10 -39.45 17.09
N SER A 601 9.22 -40.39 16.74
CA SER A 601 7.76 -40.16 16.60
C SER A 601 7.12 -39.58 17.88
N GLU A 602 7.57 -40.02 19.06
CA GLU A 602 7.10 -39.50 20.36
C GLU A 602 7.54 -38.04 20.60
N THR A 603 8.76 -37.69 20.17
CA THR A 603 9.27 -36.32 20.24
C THR A 603 8.54 -35.42 19.25
N LEU A 604 8.23 -35.94 18.06
CA LEU A 604 7.43 -35.22 17.07
C LEU A 604 6.06 -34.85 17.65
N VAL A 605 5.34 -35.81 18.22
CA VAL A 605 4.03 -35.57 18.87
C VAL A 605 4.13 -34.51 19.97
N SER A 606 5.18 -34.55 20.80
CA SER A 606 5.40 -33.55 21.85
C SER A 606 5.54 -32.13 21.28
N ARG A 607 6.30 -31.98 20.18
CA ARG A 607 6.43 -30.71 19.47
C ARG A 607 5.11 -30.22 18.89
N LEU A 608 4.30 -31.12 18.32
CA LEU A 608 2.97 -30.77 17.78
C LEU A 608 2.02 -30.30 18.90
N GLN A 609 2.18 -30.79 20.13
CA GLN A 609 1.44 -30.34 21.31
C GLN A 609 2.00 -29.06 21.93
N GLY A 610 3.09 -28.50 21.40
CA GLY A 610 3.76 -27.30 21.92
C GLY A 610 4.51 -27.52 23.23
N LYS A 611 4.98 -28.75 23.49
CA LYS A 611 5.74 -29.13 24.68
C LYS A 611 7.25 -29.23 24.44
#